data_AF-A0A7W1SEP8-F1
#
_entry.id   AF-A0A7W1SEP8-F1
#
_cell.length_a   1.000
_cell.length_b   1.000
_cell.length_c   1.000
_cell.angle_alpha   90.00
_cell.angle_beta   90.00
_cell.angle_gamma   90.00
#
_symmetry.space_group_name_H-M   'P 1'
#
loop_
_entity.id
_entity.type
_entity.pdbx_description
1 polymer ?
#
loop_
_entity_poly.entity_id
_entity_poly.type
_entity_poly.pdbx_seq_one_letter_code
_entity_poly.pdbx_strand_id
1 'polypeptide(L)'
;MPGADIQLTSDFPSRLAASITNWKRKLLDLSRRNRALNFRPTKVSTVAIVDEQPAEVFRHLYLDEASMRFRAADDEAAGEGQQEAALEIAIGGEPLDFDSESENALEFVPYDVATLDERHKDDWLQTKLTPEALDHSLRRIDEQGRSSMEEQGVNTLFLTLGMLQYRESRDSEVWFRAPLVFLPVRLARRSARSGYSISAGDEDALVNPALGEYLRATYGISLPELPDSESMPDDYALQTFFRVAADAVSNQPGWVIQTDIYLGLFSFQKLVLFKDLERNADAVGRHRLIQQLLSRVGTATHGLPAEIRELPLDRDFTPEATFQVVDADSSQMRAAAAVANGYDVVIEGPPGTGKSQTITNLVAQALATGRSVLFVAEKMAALDVVHRRLAEAGLGEFCLELHSSKANKRSVIIEFAKERYVVKPSTRAFTVRAGRNDVSDYLLCAESCGEEY
;
A
#
# COMPACT_ATOMS: atom_id res chain seq x y z
N MET A 1 7.23 -16.08 38.14
CA MET A 1 6.02 -16.70 38.74
C MET A 1 5.41 -17.65 37.73
N PRO A 2 5.14 -18.92 38.08
CA PRO A 2 4.45 -19.86 37.20
C PRO A 2 2.97 -19.47 37.08
N GLY A 3 2.39 -19.74 35.90
CA GLY A 3 0.99 -19.58 35.49
C GLY A 3 0.01 -19.02 36.51
N ALA A 4 -0.25 -17.71 36.43
CA ALA A 4 -1.54 -17.20 36.84
C ALA A 4 -2.52 -17.55 35.71
N ASP A 5 -3.34 -18.58 35.95
CA ASP A 5 -4.54 -18.83 35.15
C ASP A 5 -5.34 -17.53 35.10
N ILE A 6 -5.28 -16.88 33.94
CA ILE A 6 -6.14 -15.75 33.62
C ILE A 6 -7.54 -16.37 33.60
N GLN A 7 -8.29 -16.22 34.69
CA GLN A 7 -9.73 -16.45 34.67
C GLN A 7 -10.32 -15.43 33.70
N LEU A 8 -10.32 -15.80 32.42
CA LEU A 8 -11.07 -15.14 31.37
C LEU A 8 -12.51 -15.21 31.83
N THR A 9 -13.01 -14.10 32.36
CA THR A 9 -14.41 -13.94 32.71
C THR A 9 -15.25 -14.37 31.50
N SER A 10 -16.42 -14.95 31.74
CA SER A 10 -17.33 -15.47 30.70
C SER A 10 -17.77 -14.42 29.65
N ASP A 11 -17.35 -13.18 29.82
CA ASP A 11 -17.64 -11.99 29.02
C ASP A 11 -16.44 -11.53 28.15
N PHE A 12 -15.34 -12.29 28.11
CA PHE A 12 -14.18 -11.95 27.28
C PHE A 12 -14.40 -12.24 25.77
N PRO A 13 -14.91 -13.43 25.36
CA PRO A 13 -15.18 -13.70 23.95
C PRO A 13 -16.20 -12.73 23.33
N SER A 14 -17.22 -12.32 24.10
CA SER A 14 -18.23 -11.34 23.69
C SER A 14 -17.63 -9.95 23.47
N ARG A 15 -16.75 -9.48 24.37
CA ARG A 15 -16.06 -8.18 24.23
C ARG A 15 -15.09 -8.17 23.05
N LEU A 16 -14.38 -9.26 22.83
CA LEU A 16 -13.48 -9.43 21.69
C LEU A 16 -14.25 -9.36 20.37
N ALA A 17 -15.34 -10.13 20.25
CA ALA A 17 -16.20 -10.11 19.07
C ALA A 17 -16.81 -8.72 18.83
N ALA A 18 -17.29 -8.05 19.89
CA ALA A 18 -17.82 -6.69 19.81
C ALA A 18 -16.75 -5.67 19.36
N SER A 19 -15.51 -5.83 19.84
CA SER A 19 -14.39 -4.94 19.49
C SER A 19 -13.96 -5.12 18.04
N ILE A 20 -13.80 -6.38 17.59
CA ILE A 20 -13.52 -6.70 16.17
C ILE A 20 -14.64 -6.15 15.28
N THR A 21 -15.91 -6.33 15.66
CA THR A 21 -17.05 -5.78 14.92
C THR A 21 -16.99 -4.25 14.84
N ASN A 22 -16.63 -3.58 15.93
CA ASN A 22 -16.48 -2.13 15.96
C ASN A 22 -15.30 -1.64 15.11
N TRP A 23 -14.16 -2.34 15.12
CA TRP A 23 -13.02 -2.03 14.24
C TRP A 23 -13.38 -2.22 12.77
N LYS A 24 -14.01 -3.35 12.43
CA LYS A 24 -14.56 -3.61 11.10
C LYS A 24 -15.46 -2.46 10.63
N ARG A 25 -16.40 -2.02 11.46
CA ARG A 25 -17.28 -0.87 11.16
C ARG A 25 -16.53 0.45 10.98
N LYS A 26 -15.44 0.70 11.72
CA LYS A 26 -14.63 1.93 11.58
C LYS A 26 -13.78 1.94 10.31
N LEU A 27 -13.37 0.75 9.85
CA LEU A 27 -12.57 0.58 8.62
C LEU A 27 -13.46 0.58 7.37
N LEU A 28 -14.68 0.09 7.50
CA LEU A 28 -15.63 0.00 6.40
C LEU A 28 -16.47 1.28 6.27
N ASP A 29 -16.09 2.17 5.37
CA ASP A 29 -16.91 3.31 4.97
C ASP A 29 -17.73 2.97 3.72
N LEU A 30 -18.94 2.45 3.92
CA LEU A 30 -19.94 2.28 2.84
C LEU A 30 -20.86 3.50 2.70
N SER A 31 -20.51 4.64 3.29
CA SER A 31 -21.35 5.83 3.20
C SER A 31 -21.19 6.53 1.85
N ARG A 32 -22.13 7.42 1.54
CA ARG A 32 -22.11 8.29 0.35
C ARG A 32 -20.91 9.26 0.31
N ARG A 33 -20.13 9.36 1.39
CA ARG A 33 -18.88 10.13 1.44
C ARG A 33 -17.72 9.37 0.80
N ASN A 34 -17.83 8.05 0.67
CA ASN A 34 -16.81 7.24 0.01
C ASN A 34 -16.87 7.48 -1.50
N ARG A 35 -15.82 8.14 -2.02
CA ARG A 35 -15.67 8.44 -3.46
C ARG A 35 -15.62 7.17 -4.34
N ALA A 36 -15.29 6.01 -3.79
CA ALA A 36 -15.35 4.74 -4.52
C ALA A 36 -16.80 4.22 -4.68
N LEU A 37 -17.77 4.73 -3.92
CA LEU A 37 -19.20 4.37 -4.06
C LEU A 37 -20.01 5.49 -4.69
N ASN A 38 -19.67 6.74 -4.38
CA ASN A 38 -20.31 7.93 -4.92
C ASN A 38 -19.22 8.83 -5.51
N PHE A 39 -18.73 8.44 -6.68
CA PHE A 39 -17.74 9.19 -7.42
C PHE A 39 -18.34 10.47 -7.96
N ARG A 40 -17.65 11.57 -7.67
CA ARG A 40 -17.95 12.89 -8.22
C ARG A 40 -16.65 13.48 -8.77
N PRO A 41 -16.58 13.79 -10.08
CA PRO A 41 -15.40 14.42 -10.63
C PRO A 41 -15.22 15.80 -10.01
N THR A 42 -13.98 16.13 -9.71
CA THR A 42 -13.56 17.44 -9.22
C THR A 42 -12.73 18.10 -10.32
N LYS A 43 -12.92 19.40 -10.54
CA LYS A 43 -12.20 20.14 -11.60
C LYS A 43 -10.66 20.06 -11.47
N VAL A 44 -10.17 19.81 -10.26
CA VAL A 44 -8.77 20.05 -9.88
C VAL A 44 -8.01 18.76 -9.53
N SER A 45 -8.72 17.68 -9.15
CA SER A 45 -8.11 16.40 -8.76
C SER A 45 -8.67 15.21 -9.53
N THR A 46 -9.28 15.49 -10.69
CA THR A 46 -9.81 14.49 -11.61
C THR A 46 -9.57 14.98 -13.03
N VAL A 47 -9.20 14.06 -13.92
CA VAL A 47 -9.21 14.31 -15.37
C VAL A 47 -10.12 13.27 -16.01
N ALA A 48 -11.15 13.73 -16.71
CA ALA A 48 -12.03 12.86 -17.49
C ALA A 48 -11.34 12.52 -18.82
N ILE A 49 -11.27 11.23 -19.13
CA ILE A 49 -10.84 10.74 -20.43
C ILE A 49 -12.10 10.48 -21.25
N VAL A 50 -12.16 11.08 -22.43
CA VAL A 50 -13.34 11.06 -23.29
C VAL A 50 -13.04 10.40 -24.61
N ASP A 51 -14.06 9.85 -25.25
CA ASP A 51 -13.92 9.21 -26.57
C ASP A 51 -12.85 8.10 -26.58
N GLU A 52 -12.68 7.42 -25.45
CA GLU A 52 -11.78 6.26 -25.31
C GLU A 52 -12.54 5.03 -24.84
N GLN A 53 -12.03 3.86 -25.22
CA GLN A 53 -12.60 2.59 -24.82
C GLN A 53 -11.86 2.00 -23.62
N PRO A 54 -12.52 1.73 -22.48
CA PRO A 54 -11.82 1.29 -21.27
C PRO A 54 -11.04 -0.01 -21.46
N ALA A 55 -11.52 -0.91 -22.31
CA ALA A 55 -10.82 -2.17 -22.59
C ALA A 55 -9.55 -1.98 -23.45
N GLU A 56 -9.56 -1.05 -24.40
CA GLU A 56 -8.37 -0.74 -25.20
C GLU A 56 -7.32 0.02 -24.39
N VAL A 57 -7.77 0.97 -23.55
CA VAL A 57 -6.88 1.67 -22.60
C VAL A 57 -6.26 0.67 -21.61
N PHE A 58 -7.04 -0.29 -21.10
CA PHE A 58 -6.52 -1.36 -20.26
C PHE A 58 -5.47 -2.21 -20.98
N ARG A 59 -5.76 -2.65 -22.20
CA ARG A 59 -4.83 -3.43 -23.02
C ARG A 59 -3.51 -2.67 -23.23
N HIS A 60 -3.59 -1.41 -23.66
CA HIS A 60 -2.42 -0.60 -23.98
C HIS A 60 -1.55 -0.29 -22.74
N LEU A 61 -2.17 0.02 -21.59
CA LEU A 61 -1.42 0.37 -20.38
C LEU A 61 -0.96 -0.85 -19.57
N TYR A 62 -1.80 -1.87 -19.45
CA TYR A 62 -1.60 -2.99 -18.51
C TYR A 62 -1.09 -4.27 -19.19
N LEU A 63 -1.61 -4.64 -20.36
CA LEU A 63 -1.18 -5.86 -21.08
C LEU A 63 0.08 -5.60 -21.91
N ASP A 64 0.09 -4.50 -22.66
CA ASP A 64 1.22 -4.13 -23.53
C ASP A 64 2.36 -3.42 -22.73
N GLU A 65 2.12 -3.13 -21.44
CA GLU A 65 3.00 -2.35 -20.55
C GLU A 65 3.49 -1.02 -21.19
N ALA A 66 2.69 -0.44 -22.09
CA ALA A 66 3.07 0.74 -22.85
C ALA A 66 2.56 2.03 -22.19
N SER A 67 3.17 3.15 -22.55
CA SER A 67 2.78 4.47 -22.04
C SER A 67 1.86 5.19 -23.03
N MET A 68 0.88 5.94 -22.51
CA MET A 68 0.03 6.83 -23.31
C MET A 68 0.26 8.32 -22.94
N ARG A 69 -0.23 9.25 -23.75
CA ARG A 69 -0.10 10.71 -23.59
C ARG A 69 -1.46 11.37 -23.55
N PHE A 70 -1.56 12.56 -22.96
CA PHE A 70 -2.83 13.28 -22.88
C PHE A 70 -3.00 14.28 -24.01
N ARG A 71 -4.16 14.25 -24.67
CA ARG A 71 -4.57 15.22 -25.68
C ARG A 71 -5.61 16.17 -25.08
N ALA A 72 -5.31 17.47 -25.10
CA ALA A 72 -6.25 18.51 -24.72
C ALA A 72 -7.34 18.67 -25.78
N ALA A 73 -8.46 19.29 -25.40
CA ALA A 73 -9.46 19.74 -26.36
C ALA A 73 -8.89 20.88 -27.22
N ASP A 74 -9.25 20.91 -28.50
CA ASP A 74 -8.94 22.03 -29.39
C ASP A 74 -9.73 23.28 -28.93
N ASP A 75 -9.11 24.47 -29.03
CA ASP A 75 -9.67 25.74 -28.53
C ASP A 75 -11.08 26.07 -29.08
N GLU A 76 -11.45 25.55 -30.25
CA GLU A 76 -12.80 25.75 -30.85
C GLU A 76 -13.88 24.82 -30.25
N ALA A 77 -13.48 23.65 -29.72
CA ALA A 77 -14.38 22.72 -29.04
C ALA A 77 -14.59 23.09 -27.56
N ALA A 78 -13.73 23.96 -27.02
CA ALA A 78 -13.84 24.51 -25.69
C ALA A 78 -14.94 25.59 -25.64
N GLY A 79 -16.20 25.18 -25.48
CA GLY A 79 -17.32 26.12 -25.38
C GLY A 79 -17.17 27.15 -24.24
N GLU A 80 -17.92 28.25 -24.30
CA GLU A 80 -17.82 29.43 -23.40
C GLU A 80 -17.78 29.09 -21.89
N GLY A 81 -18.39 27.98 -21.46
CA GLY A 81 -18.34 27.52 -20.06
C GLY A 81 -16.99 26.95 -19.57
N GLN A 82 -16.04 26.65 -20.47
CA GLN A 82 -14.75 26.06 -20.12
C GLN A 82 -13.68 27.12 -19.78
N GLN A 83 -13.80 28.35 -20.31
CA GLN A 83 -12.96 29.47 -19.90
C GLN A 83 -13.24 29.89 -18.44
N GLU A 84 -14.51 29.82 -18.02
CA GLU A 84 -14.91 29.98 -16.61
C GLU A 84 -14.35 28.84 -15.73
N ALA A 85 -14.38 27.59 -16.20
CA ALA A 85 -13.80 26.46 -15.48
C ALA A 85 -12.27 26.60 -15.29
N ALA A 86 -11.53 27.10 -16.29
CA ALA A 86 -10.09 27.35 -16.17
C ALA A 86 -9.77 28.47 -15.14
N LEU A 87 -10.58 29.53 -15.10
CA LEU A 87 -10.50 30.59 -14.09
C LEU A 87 -10.86 30.10 -12.68
N GLU A 88 -11.89 29.26 -12.54
CA GLU A 88 -12.28 28.70 -11.24
C GLU A 88 -11.32 27.61 -10.73
N ILE A 89 -10.69 26.83 -11.62
CA ILE A 89 -9.61 25.88 -11.27
C ILE A 89 -8.43 26.62 -10.63
N ALA A 90 -8.10 27.81 -11.14
CA ALA A 90 -7.05 28.65 -10.57
C ALA A 90 -7.39 29.18 -9.16
N ILE A 91 -8.68 29.24 -8.80
CA ILE A 91 -9.19 29.79 -7.54
C ILE A 91 -9.66 28.66 -6.58
N GLY A 92 -9.61 27.39 -6.99
CA GLY A 92 -9.99 26.25 -6.16
C GLY A 92 -11.49 25.97 -6.11
N GLY A 93 -12.18 26.10 -7.25
CA GLY A 93 -13.64 26.01 -7.37
C GLY A 93 -14.31 24.70 -6.94
N GLU A 94 -15.63 24.83 -6.71
CA GLU A 94 -16.61 23.82 -6.30
C GLU A 94 -16.71 22.61 -7.28
N PRO A 95 -17.32 21.48 -6.86
CA PRO A 95 -17.52 20.30 -7.71
C PRO A 95 -18.24 20.63 -9.02
N LEU A 96 -17.95 19.89 -10.09
CA LEU A 96 -18.67 20.02 -11.36
C LEU A 96 -20.15 19.68 -11.17
N ASP A 97 -21.03 20.46 -11.81
CA ASP A 97 -22.48 20.32 -11.68
C ASP A 97 -22.94 19.03 -12.40
N PHE A 98 -23.38 18.07 -11.58
CA PHE A 98 -23.58 16.66 -11.92
C PHE A 98 -24.66 16.41 -12.97
N ASP A 99 -25.69 17.26 -13.02
CA ASP A 99 -26.87 17.00 -13.87
C ASP A 99 -26.55 17.14 -15.37
N SER A 100 -25.59 17.99 -15.75
CA SER A 100 -25.28 18.28 -17.16
C SER A 100 -24.42 17.25 -17.89
N GLU A 101 -23.59 16.46 -17.18
CA GLU A 101 -22.76 15.40 -17.81
C GLU A 101 -23.47 14.04 -17.83
N SER A 102 -24.52 13.86 -17.04
CA SER A 102 -25.27 12.60 -16.95
C SER A 102 -25.99 12.23 -18.26
N GLU A 103 -26.33 13.20 -19.10
CA GLU A 103 -27.05 12.97 -20.36
C GLU A 103 -26.18 12.36 -21.48
N ASN A 104 -24.85 12.33 -21.33
CA ASN A 104 -23.92 11.88 -22.39
C ASN A 104 -23.07 10.64 -22.02
N ALA A 105 -23.31 10.00 -20.88
CA ALA A 105 -22.57 8.81 -20.49
C ALA A 105 -23.05 7.59 -21.30
N LEU A 106 -22.14 6.99 -22.09
CA LEU A 106 -22.44 5.86 -22.95
C LEU A 106 -22.54 4.57 -22.11
N GLU A 107 -23.71 3.94 -22.17
CA GLU A 107 -23.89 2.57 -21.68
C GLU A 107 -22.93 1.64 -22.40
N PHE A 108 -22.34 0.68 -21.67
CA PHE A 108 -21.43 -0.30 -22.24
C PHE A 108 -22.17 -1.19 -23.24
N VAL A 109 -21.69 -1.15 -24.48
CA VAL A 109 -22.11 -2.04 -25.55
C VAL A 109 -20.88 -2.81 -26.03
N PRO A 110 -20.90 -4.16 -26.06
CA PRO A 110 -19.81 -4.94 -26.62
C PRO A 110 -19.55 -4.54 -28.09
N TYR A 111 -18.28 -4.43 -28.46
CA TYR A 111 -17.87 -4.06 -29.81
C TYR A 111 -16.79 -5.00 -30.35
N ASP A 112 -16.71 -5.06 -31.68
CA ASP A 112 -15.67 -5.81 -32.38
C ASP A 112 -14.40 -4.97 -32.52
N VAL A 113 -13.31 -5.46 -31.93
CA VAL A 113 -11.99 -4.82 -31.95
C VAL A 113 -11.45 -4.65 -33.37
N ALA A 114 -11.81 -5.54 -34.30
CA ALA A 114 -11.41 -5.41 -35.70
C ALA A 114 -12.03 -4.19 -36.40
N THR A 115 -13.14 -3.68 -35.88
CA THR A 115 -13.90 -2.56 -36.46
C THR A 115 -13.67 -1.23 -35.75
N LEU A 116 -12.86 -1.21 -34.70
CA LEU A 116 -12.51 0.00 -33.96
C LEU A 116 -11.75 0.99 -34.86
N ASP A 117 -12.16 2.25 -34.74
CA ASP A 117 -11.45 3.38 -35.33
C ASP A 117 -10.00 3.44 -34.83
N GLU A 118 -9.07 3.84 -35.70
CA GLU A 118 -7.65 3.92 -35.39
C GLU A 118 -7.35 4.88 -34.24
N ARG A 119 -8.20 5.89 -34.01
CA ARG A 119 -8.07 6.81 -32.88
C ARG A 119 -8.15 6.12 -31.51
N HIS A 120 -8.81 4.96 -31.41
CA HIS A 120 -8.90 4.20 -30.16
C HIS A 120 -7.76 3.17 -30.01
N LYS A 121 -6.84 3.12 -30.98
CA LYS A 121 -5.66 2.24 -31.00
C LYS A 121 -4.36 3.02 -30.89
N ASP A 122 -4.43 4.35 -30.83
CA ASP A 122 -3.25 5.21 -30.72
C ASP A 122 -2.75 5.31 -29.27
N ASP A 123 -1.69 6.10 -29.06
CA ASP A 123 -1.08 6.33 -27.74
C ASP A 123 -1.64 7.58 -27.04
N TRP A 124 -2.82 8.09 -27.42
CA TRP A 124 -3.43 9.28 -26.86
C TRP A 124 -4.64 8.97 -25.97
N LEU A 125 -4.78 9.77 -24.92
CA LEU A 125 -5.94 9.85 -24.07
C LEU A 125 -6.56 11.23 -24.23
N GLN A 126 -7.73 11.30 -24.86
CA GLN A 126 -8.40 12.56 -25.13
C GLN A 126 -9.10 13.10 -23.88
N THR A 127 -9.13 14.42 -23.73
CA THR A 127 -9.77 15.11 -22.60
C THR A 127 -10.56 16.31 -23.09
N LYS A 128 -11.57 16.74 -22.32
CA LYS A 128 -12.32 17.99 -22.60
C LYS A 128 -11.62 19.25 -22.09
N LEU A 129 -10.45 19.13 -21.47
CA LEU A 129 -9.77 20.26 -20.84
C LEU A 129 -8.92 21.03 -21.85
N THR A 130 -8.87 22.35 -21.71
CA THR A 130 -7.89 23.18 -22.43
C THR A 130 -6.47 22.77 -22.05
N PRO A 131 -5.46 23.07 -22.88
CA PRO A 131 -4.07 22.73 -22.58
C PRO A 131 -3.60 23.19 -21.20
N GLU A 132 -3.97 24.40 -20.77
CA GLU A 132 -3.59 24.97 -19.47
C GLU A 132 -4.30 24.28 -18.31
N ALA A 133 -5.61 24.04 -18.43
CA ALA A 133 -6.40 23.37 -17.41
C ALA A 133 -5.96 21.91 -17.22
N LEU A 134 -5.62 21.24 -18.33
CA LEU A 134 -5.08 19.89 -18.34
C LEU A 134 -3.72 19.84 -17.64
N ASP A 135 -2.77 20.71 -18.00
CA ASP A 135 -1.44 20.74 -17.37
C ASP A 135 -1.53 21.01 -15.86
N HIS A 136 -2.38 21.95 -15.47
CA HIS A 136 -2.60 22.29 -14.06
C HIS A 136 -3.17 21.10 -13.27
N SER A 137 -4.19 20.44 -13.82
CA SER A 137 -4.85 19.29 -13.18
C SER A 137 -3.90 18.10 -13.07
N LEU A 138 -3.19 17.76 -14.15
CA LEU A 138 -2.22 16.66 -14.15
C LEU A 138 -1.06 16.93 -13.19
N ARG A 139 -0.52 18.15 -13.16
CA ARG A 139 0.53 18.53 -12.20
C ARG A 139 0.08 18.34 -10.77
N ARG A 140 -1.11 18.81 -10.42
CA ARG A 140 -1.62 18.68 -9.05
C ARG A 140 -1.91 17.23 -8.67
N ILE A 141 -2.47 16.45 -9.59
CA ILE A 141 -2.72 15.01 -9.37
C ILE A 141 -1.39 14.28 -9.14
N ASP A 142 -0.35 14.58 -9.94
CA ASP A 142 0.99 14.02 -9.78
C ASP A 142 1.60 14.41 -8.41
N GLU A 143 1.59 15.70 -8.06
CA GLU A 143 2.09 16.19 -6.77
C GLU A 143 1.41 15.49 -5.58
N GLN A 144 0.08 15.35 -5.61
CA GLN A 144 -0.68 14.69 -4.55
C GLN A 144 -0.44 13.18 -4.51
N GLY A 145 -0.38 12.52 -5.67
CA GLY A 145 -0.07 11.09 -5.76
C GLY A 145 1.33 10.77 -5.23
N ARG A 146 2.33 11.57 -5.61
CA ARG A 146 3.71 11.45 -5.12
C ARG A 146 3.81 11.70 -3.62
N SER A 147 3.17 12.74 -3.10
CA SER A 147 3.15 13.02 -1.66
C SER A 147 2.57 11.83 -0.86
N SER A 148 1.48 11.21 -1.34
CA SER A 148 0.92 10.00 -0.73
C SER A 148 1.91 8.84 -0.72
N MET A 149 2.63 8.62 -1.82
CA MET A 149 3.62 7.55 -1.94
C MET A 149 4.86 7.83 -1.06
N GLU A 150 5.38 9.06 -1.05
CA GLU A 150 6.54 9.46 -0.27
C GLU A 150 6.26 9.46 1.26
N GLU A 151 5.05 9.82 1.67
CA GLU A 151 4.70 9.89 3.10
C GLU A 151 4.22 8.55 3.67
N GLN A 152 3.32 7.86 2.96
CA GLN A 152 2.62 6.68 3.46
C GLN A 152 3.07 5.39 2.75
N GLY A 153 3.82 5.47 1.66
CA GLY A 153 4.22 4.29 0.88
C GLY A 153 3.05 3.62 0.15
N VAL A 154 1.96 4.36 -0.10
CA VAL A 154 0.75 3.82 -0.73
C VAL A 154 0.45 4.56 -2.01
N ASN A 155 0.26 3.79 -3.09
CA ASN A 155 -0.24 4.32 -4.34
C ASN A 155 -1.71 4.72 -4.19
N THR A 156 -2.00 6.00 -4.43
CA THR A 156 -3.36 6.52 -4.47
C THR A 156 -3.79 6.97 -5.85
N LEU A 157 -2.91 6.91 -6.85
CA LEU A 157 -3.19 7.36 -8.20
C LEU A 157 -3.69 6.22 -9.07
N PHE A 158 -4.93 6.34 -9.53
CA PHE A 158 -5.60 5.32 -10.33
C PHE A 158 -6.28 5.93 -11.55
N LEU A 159 -6.29 5.16 -12.63
CA LEU A 159 -7.18 5.33 -13.76
C LEU A 159 -8.40 4.42 -13.55
N THR A 160 -9.59 4.99 -13.49
CA THR A 160 -10.83 4.22 -13.39
C THR A 160 -11.28 3.78 -14.75
N LEU A 161 -11.69 2.52 -14.89
CA LEU A 161 -12.17 1.96 -16.14
C LEU A 161 -13.60 1.46 -15.96
N GLY A 162 -14.53 2.21 -16.53
CA GLY A 162 -15.97 1.97 -16.43
C GLY A 162 -16.56 2.34 -15.07
N MET A 163 -17.87 2.56 -15.08
CA MET A 163 -18.66 2.96 -13.91
C MET A 163 -19.92 2.11 -13.81
N LEU A 164 -20.37 1.83 -12.59
CA LEU A 164 -21.73 1.43 -12.31
C LEU A 164 -22.54 2.67 -11.95
N GLN A 165 -23.57 2.97 -12.73
CA GLN A 165 -24.62 3.89 -12.32
C GLN A 165 -25.71 3.09 -11.60
N TYR A 166 -26.03 3.48 -10.36
CA TYR A 166 -26.95 2.75 -9.50
C TYR A 166 -27.75 3.69 -8.59
N ARG A 167 -28.79 3.15 -7.95
CA ARG A 167 -29.61 3.84 -6.95
C ARG A 167 -29.86 2.94 -5.75
N GLU A 168 -29.90 3.52 -4.55
CA GLU A 168 -30.05 2.75 -3.30
C GLU A 168 -31.43 2.07 -3.20
N SER A 169 -32.47 2.76 -3.66
CA SER A 169 -33.86 2.27 -3.66
C SER A 169 -34.52 2.51 -5.01
N ARG A 170 -35.52 1.69 -5.34
CA ARG A 170 -36.34 1.83 -6.54
C ARG A 170 -37.14 3.13 -6.59
N ASP A 171 -37.39 3.73 -5.43
CA ASP A 171 -38.13 4.99 -5.30
C ASP A 171 -37.20 6.20 -5.13
N SER A 172 -35.88 5.99 -5.18
CA SER A 172 -34.92 7.09 -5.08
C SER A 172 -34.69 7.72 -6.45
N GLU A 173 -34.83 9.04 -6.50
CA GLU A 173 -34.43 9.88 -7.63
C GLU A 173 -32.91 10.16 -7.65
N VAL A 174 -32.19 9.74 -6.61
CA VAL A 174 -30.76 10.02 -6.48
C VAL A 174 -29.96 8.89 -7.11
N TRP A 175 -29.24 9.23 -8.18
CA TRP A 175 -28.29 8.35 -8.85
C TRP A 175 -26.89 8.49 -8.27
N PHE A 176 -26.24 7.35 -8.11
CA PHE A 176 -24.85 7.21 -7.71
C PHE A 176 -24.04 6.61 -8.85
N ARG A 177 -22.75 6.96 -8.89
CA ARG A 177 -21.78 6.40 -9.83
C ARG A 177 -20.59 5.84 -9.05
N ALA A 178 -20.21 4.61 -9.32
CA ALA A 178 -19.06 3.97 -8.69
C ALA A 178 -18.13 3.39 -9.75
N PRO A 179 -16.81 3.65 -9.70
CA PRO A 179 -15.84 2.98 -10.56
C PRO A 179 -15.95 1.47 -10.48
N LEU A 180 -15.73 0.78 -11.60
CA LEU A 180 -15.74 -0.68 -11.62
C LEU A 180 -14.33 -1.24 -11.43
N VAL A 181 -13.38 -0.73 -12.21
CA VAL A 181 -11.98 -1.17 -12.18
C VAL A 181 -11.08 0.02 -11.90
N PHE A 182 -10.09 -0.19 -11.04
CA PHE A 182 -9.00 0.73 -10.73
C PHE A 182 -7.71 0.16 -11.29
N LEU A 183 -7.15 0.83 -12.28
CA LEU A 183 -5.82 0.55 -12.79
C LEU A 183 -4.81 1.46 -12.07
N PRO A 184 -3.88 0.93 -11.27
CA PRO A 184 -2.81 1.72 -10.68
C PRO A 184 -1.95 2.32 -11.79
N VAL A 185 -1.66 3.62 -11.73
CA VAL A 185 -0.90 4.31 -12.79
C VAL A 185 0.15 5.26 -12.23
N ARG A 186 1.11 5.61 -13.08
CA ARG A 186 2.14 6.62 -12.80
C ARG A 186 2.09 7.71 -13.84
N LEU A 187 2.30 8.95 -13.40
CA LEU A 187 2.53 10.08 -14.27
C LEU A 187 4.03 10.34 -14.40
N ALA A 188 4.46 10.63 -15.62
CA ALA A 188 5.83 11.02 -15.91
C ALA A 188 5.86 12.24 -16.82
N ARG A 189 6.83 13.12 -16.60
CA ARG A 189 7.05 14.31 -17.43
C ARG A 189 8.55 14.48 -17.66
N ARG A 190 8.97 14.57 -18.93
CA ARG A 190 10.40 14.72 -19.28
C ARG A 190 10.93 16.13 -19.01
N SER A 191 10.09 17.14 -19.19
CA SER A 191 10.41 18.55 -19.02
C SER A 191 9.15 19.37 -18.79
N ALA A 192 9.28 20.61 -18.29
CA ALA A 192 8.13 21.51 -18.23
C ALA A 192 7.49 21.80 -19.61
N ARG A 193 8.33 21.69 -20.65
CA ARG A 193 8.03 21.67 -22.10
C ARG A 193 7.03 20.61 -22.55
N SER A 194 7.20 19.43 -21.98
CA SER A 194 6.53 18.21 -22.45
C SER A 194 5.26 17.99 -21.65
N GLY A 195 4.20 17.57 -22.34
CA GLY A 195 3.02 17.02 -21.68
C GLY A 195 3.37 15.80 -20.80
N TYR A 196 2.45 15.46 -19.91
CA TYR A 196 2.56 14.23 -19.13
C TYR A 196 2.31 13.00 -20.01
N SER A 197 2.99 11.92 -19.67
CA SER A 197 2.64 10.55 -20.08
C SER A 197 2.16 9.77 -18.87
N ILE A 198 1.31 8.78 -19.13
CA ILE A 198 0.81 7.82 -18.15
C ILE A 198 1.31 6.42 -18.49
N SER A 199 1.63 5.63 -17.47
CA SER A 199 1.94 4.20 -17.60
C SER A 199 1.29 3.43 -16.46
N ALA A 200 1.13 2.11 -16.59
CA ALA A 200 0.73 1.29 -15.46
C ALA A 200 1.74 1.38 -14.30
N GLY A 201 1.24 1.24 -13.08
CA GLY A 201 2.05 1.03 -11.88
C GLY A 201 2.50 -0.43 -11.76
N ASP A 202 3.25 -0.75 -10.72
CA ASP A 202 3.71 -2.14 -10.46
C ASP A 202 2.64 -3.01 -9.80
N GLU A 203 1.52 -2.41 -9.39
CA GLU A 203 0.44 -3.07 -8.68
C GLU A 203 -0.59 -3.64 -9.66
N ASP A 204 -1.24 -4.74 -9.27
CA ASP A 204 -2.29 -5.36 -10.06
C ASP A 204 -3.53 -4.46 -10.15
N ALA A 205 -4.25 -4.54 -11.28
CA ALA A 205 -5.53 -3.86 -11.43
C ALA A 205 -6.56 -4.42 -10.43
N LEU A 206 -7.37 -3.55 -9.84
CA LEU A 206 -8.31 -3.91 -8.78
C LEU A 206 -9.74 -3.69 -9.24
N VAL A 207 -10.59 -4.70 -9.07
CA VAL A 207 -12.04 -4.49 -9.05
C VAL A 207 -12.38 -3.67 -7.81
N ASN A 208 -13.19 -2.62 -7.96
CA ASN A 208 -13.54 -1.71 -6.89
C ASN A 208 -13.98 -2.47 -5.64
N PRO A 209 -13.12 -2.53 -4.59
CA PRO A 209 -13.40 -3.44 -3.51
C PRO A 209 -14.54 -2.89 -2.64
N ALA A 210 -14.73 -1.56 -2.60
CA ALA A 210 -15.79 -0.93 -1.80
C ALA A 210 -17.15 -1.21 -2.45
N LEU A 211 -17.22 -1.09 -3.76
CA LEU A 211 -18.42 -1.43 -4.52
C LEU A 211 -18.74 -2.93 -4.42
N GLY A 212 -17.74 -3.80 -4.59
CA GLY A 212 -17.93 -5.24 -4.45
C GLY A 212 -18.48 -5.62 -3.07
N GLU A 213 -17.96 -5.03 -1.99
CA GLU A 213 -18.47 -5.23 -0.64
C GLU A 213 -19.89 -4.71 -0.48
N TYR A 214 -20.16 -3.49 -0.94
CA TYR A 214 -21.47 -2.85 -0.86
C TYR A 214 -22.56 -3.68 -1.58
N LEU A 215 -22.26 -4.12 -2.80
CA LEU A 215 -23.16 -4.94 -3.61
C LEU A 215 -23.44 -6.30 -2.98
N ARG A 216 -22.40 -6.94 -2.44
CA ARG A 216 -22.54 -8.24 -1.76
C ARG A 216 -23.35 -8.12 -0.48
N ALA A 217 -23.02 -7.14 0.37
CA ALA A 217 -23.65 -6.96 1.67
C ALA A 217 -25.11 -6.46 1.57
N THR A 218 -25.41 -5.62 0.58
CA THR A 218 -26.73 -4.96 0.46
C THR A 218 -27.67 -5.70 -0.49
N TYR A 219 -27.15 -6.24 -1.60
CA TYR A 219 -27.96 -6.82 -2.68
C TYR A 219 -27.66 -8.30 -2.94
N GLY A 220 -26.66 -8.89 -2.26
CA GLY A 220 -26.21 -10.26 -2.54
C GLY A 220 -25.57 -10.44 -3.91
N ILE A 221 -25.20 -9.35 -4.58
CA ILE A 221 -24.59 -9.36 -5.92
C ILE A 221 -23.07 -9.47 -5.75
N SER A 222 -22.47 -10.41 -6.49
CA SER A 222 -21.02 -10.55 -6.57
C SER A 222 -20.53 -10.06 -7.92
N LEU A 223 -19.60 -9.10 -7.92
CA LEU A 223 -18.92 -8.66 -9.14
C LEU A 223 -17.92 -9.75 -9.60
N PRO A 224 -17.65 -9.86 -10.92
CA PRO A 224 -16.55 -10.68 -11.40
C PRO A 224 -15.21 -10.21 -10.84
N GLU A 225 -14.24 -11.11 -10.72
CA GLU A 225 -12.86 -10.79 -10.37
C GLU A 225 -12.00 -10.66 -11.65
N LEU A 226 -10.91 -9.89 -11.56
CA LEU A 226 -9.88 -9.86 -12.60
C LEU A 226 -8.86 -10.97 -12.31
N PRO A 227 -8.32 -11.66 -13.33
CA PRO A 227 -7.17 -12.54 -13.16
C PRO A 227 -5.99 -11.77 -12.53
N ASP A 228 -5.16 -12.46 -11.73
CA ASP A 228 -3.88 -11.90 -11.28
C ASP A 228 -2.96 -11.71 -12.49
N SER A 229 -2.08 -10.71 -12.49
CA SER A 229 -1.13 -10.43 -13.60
C SER A 229 -0.34 -11.66 -14.06
N GLU A 230 0.09 -12.52 -13.14
CA GLU A 230 0.85 -13.74 -13.47
C GLU A 230 0.00 -14.82 -14.19
N SER A 231 -1.32 -14.73 -14.06
CA SER A 231 -2.29 -15.68 -14.62
C SER A 231 -3.15 -15.08 -15.74
N MET A 232 -2.97 -13.79 -16.03
CA MET A 232 -3.74 -13.08 -17.03
C MET A 232 -3.30 -13.53 -18.42
N PRO A 233 -4.22 -14.01 -19.28
CA PRO A 233 -3.91 -14.29 -20.67
C PRO A 233 -3.48 -13.02 -21.43
N ASP A 234 -2.50 -13.14 -22.33
CA ASP A 234 -2.03 -12.03 -23.17
C ASP A 234 -3.17 -11.44 -24.04
N ASP A 235 -4.18 -12.24 -24.37
CA ASP A 235 -5.36 -11.87 -25.14
C ASP A 235 -6.59 -11.52 -24.28
N TYR A 236 -6.38 -11.24 -22.99
CA TYR A 236 -7.48 -10.92 -22.07
C TYR A 236 -8.22 -9.64 -22.48
N ALA A 237 -9.50 -9.76 -22.81
CA ALA A 237 -10.35 -8.63 -23.14
C ALA A 237 -11.17 -8.17 -21.93
N LEU A 238 -10.91 -6.96 -21.42
CA LEU A 238 -11.67 -6.35 -20.32
C LEU A 238 -13.17 -6.19 -20.64
N GLN A 239 -13.56 -6.18 -21.92
CA GLN A 239 -14.97 -6.25 -22.32
C GLN A 239 -15.72 -7.46 -21.73
N THR A 240 -15.03 -8.60 -21.53
CA THR A 240 -15.62 -9.78 -20.89
C THR A 240 -15.99 -9.49 -19.44
N PHE A 241 -15.15 -8.76 -18.71
CA PHE A 241 -15.46 -8.32 -17.36
C PHE A 241 -16.71 -7.42 -17.35
N PHE A 242 -16.79 -6.42 -18.23
CA PHE A 242 -17.96 -5.52 -18.27
C PHE A 242 -19.25 -6.25 -18.62
N ARG A 243 -19.21 -7.22 -19.54
CA ARG A 243 -20.38 -8.06 -19.87
C ARG A 243 -20.87 -8.84 -18.64
N VAL A 244 -19.96 -9.53 -17.94
CA VAL A 244 -20.32 -10.31 -16.75
C VAL A 244 -20.80 -9.40 -15.61
N ALA A 245 -20.21 -8.21 -15.46
CA ALA A 245 -20.65 -7.22 -14.49
C ALA A 245 -22.05 -6.69 -14.81
N ALA A 246 -22.35 -6.40 -16.09
CA ALA A 246 -23.67 -5.99 -16.54
C ALA A 246 -24.73 -7.07 -16.28
N ASP A 247 -24.41 -8.33 -16.59
CA ASP A 247 -25.28 -9.47 -16.31
C ASP A 247 -25.57 -9.61 -14.80
N ALA A 248 -24.55 -9.42 -13.94
CA ALA A 248 -24.68 -9.51 -12.50
C ALA A 248 -25.64 -8.45 -11.91
N VAL A 249 -25.74 -7.27 -12.52
CA VAL A 249 -26.61 -6.17 -12.07
C VAL A 249 -27.94 -6.08 -12.84
N SER A 250 -28.14 -6.90 -13.87
CA SER A 250 -29.29 -6.85 -14.79
C SER A 250 -30.67 -6.92 -14.10
N ASN A 251 -30.76 -7.57 -12.94
CA ASN A 251 -32.00 -7.66 -12.15
C ASN A 251 -32.35 -6.36 -11.40
N GLN A 252 -31.48 -5.35 -11.42
CA GLN A 252 -31.69 -4.06 -10.77
C GLN A 252 -32.21 -3.01 -11.77
N PRO A 253 -33.48 -2.56 -11.64
CA PRO A 253 -34.07 -1.67 -12.63
C PRO A 253 -33.37 -0.31 -12.71
N GLY A 254 -32.86 0.00 -13.91
CA GLY A 254 -32.21 1.26 -14.27
C GLY A 254 -30.72 1.32 -13.90
N TRP A 255 -30.15 0.26 -13.35
CA TRP A 255 -28.71 0.18 -13.14
C TRP A 255 -28.03 -0.12 -14.47
N VAL A 256 -26.96 0.61 -14.78
CA VAL A 256 -26.23 0.48 -16.05
C VAL A 256 -24.74 0.52 -15.83
N ILE A 257 -24.02 -0.26 -16.64
CA ILE A 257 -22.57 -0.17 -16.74
C ILE A 257 -22.25 0.89 -17.78
N GLN A 258 -21.43 1.87 -17.43
CA GLN A 258 -20.99 2.96 -18.30
C GLN A 258 -19.50 2.80 -18.62
N THR A 259 -19.06 3.37 -19.72
CA THR A 259 -17.68 3.27 -20.20
C THR A 259 -16.80 4.46 -19.80
N ASP A 260 -17.23 5.31 -18.87
CA ASP A 260 -16.45 6.47 -18.48
C ASP A 260 -15.09 6.09 -17.86
N ILE A 261 -14.09 6.91 -18.16
CA ILE A 261 -12.72 6.77 -17.68
C ILE A 261 -12.32 8.05 -16.97
N TYR A 262 -11.76 7.92 -15.77
CA TYR A 262 -11.29 9.06 -14.99
C TYR A 262 -9.93 8.77 -14.38
N LEU A 263 -8.99 9.70 -14.52
CA LEU A 263 -7.78 9.73 -13.73
C LEU A 263 -8.07 10.46 -12.42
N GLY A 264 -7.72 9.87 -11.28
CA GLY A 264 -7.92 10.52 -9.99
C GLY A 264 -7.26 9.79 -8.82
N LEU A 265 -7.46 10.37 -7.64
CA LEU A 265 -6.90 9.86 -6.40
C LEU A 265 -7.93 9.07 -5.59
N PHE A 266 -7.57 7.85 -5.20
CA PHE A 266 -8.40 6.93 -4.43
C PHE A 266 -7.57 6.25 -3.34
N SER A 267 -8.17 6.02 -2.17
CA SER A 267 -7.50 5.32 -1.06
C SER A 267 -8.34 4.13 -0.60
N PHE A 268 -7.76 2.94 -0.69
CA PHE A 268 -8.39 1.67 -0.30
C PHE A 268 -7.78 1.06 0.98
N GLN A 269 -6.83 1.74 1.63
CA GLN A 269 -6.08 1.22 2.78
C GLN A 269 -6.99 0.61 3.85
N LYS A 270 -8.06 1.33 4.22
CA LYS A 270 -9.00 0.87 5.26
C LYS A 270 -9.75 -0.39 4.86
N LEU A 271 -10.07 -0.55 3.58
CA LEU A 271 -10.82 -1.69 3.10
C LEU A 271 -9.96 -2.95 2.97
N VAL A 272 -8.70 -2.80 2.57
CA VAL A 272 -7.72 -3.90 2.62
C VAL A 272 -7.53 -4.36 4.06
N LEU A 273 -7.36 -3.44 5.00
CA LEU A 273 -7.29 -3.74 6.44
C LEU A 273 -8.57 -4.41 6.96
N PHE A 274 -9.75 -3.98 6.49
CA PHE A 274 -11.02 -4.62 6.83
C PHE A 274 -11.05 -6.08 6.38
N LYS A 275 -10.71 -6.36 5.11
CA LYS A 275 -10.69 -7.72 4.56
C LYS A 275 -9.67 -8.60 5.28
N ASP A 276 -8.50 -8.05 5.60
CA ASP A 276 -7.48 -8.76 6.37
C ASP A 276 -7.96 -9.09 7.79
N LEU A 277 -8.57 -8.13 8.49
CA LEU A 277 -9.15 -8.34 9.80
C LEU A 277 -10.31 -9.35 9.76
N GLU A 278 -11.06 -9.40 8.67
CA GLU A 278 -12.10 -10.40 8.47
C GLU A 278 -11.55 -11.80 8.27
N ARG A 279 -10.57 -11.97 7.39
CA ARG A 279 -9.90 -13.26 7.13
C ARG A 279 -9.19 -13.80 8.37
N ASN A 280 -8.59 -12.90 9.16
CA ASN A 280 -7.73 -13.26 10.29
C ASN A 280 -8.39 -13.04 11.67
N ALA A 281 -9.71 -12.85 11.73
CA ALA A 281 -10.43 -12.51 12.96
C ALA A 281 -10.15 -13.50 14.11
N ASP A 282 -10.13 -14.80 13.82
CA ASP A 282 -9.87 -15.84 14.81
C ASP A 282 -8.44 -15.80 15.35
N ALA A 283 -7.46 -15.58 14.48
CA ALA A 283 -6.05 -15.49 14.85
C ALA A 283 -5.79 -14.25 15.72
N VAL A 284 -6.34 -13.10 15.30
CA VAL A 284 -6.34 -11.85 16.08
C VAL A 284 -6.94 -12.07 17.47
N GLY A 285 -8.05 -12.81 17.54
CA GLY A 285 -8.73 -13.12 18.79
C GLY A 285 -7.95 -14.00 19.76
N ARG A 286 -7.06 -14.86 19.27
CA ARG A 286 -6.22 -15.75 20.09
C ARG A 286 -4.91 -15.11 20.53
N HIS A 287 -4.54 -13.96 19.97
CA HIS A 287 -3.24 -13.35 20.23
C HIS A 287 -3.16 -12.69 21.62
N ARG A 288 -2.21 -13.13 22.46
CA ARG A 288 -2.07 -12.68 23.86
C ARG A 288 -2.07 -11.15 24.02
N LEU A 289 -1.28 -10.42 23.23
CA LEU A 289 -1.21 -8.97 23.34
C LEU A 289 -2.53 -8.27 23.02
N ILE A 290 -3.28 -8.81 22.04
CA ILE A 290 -4.57 -8.26 21.63
C ILE A 290 -5.59 -8.53 22.73
N GLN A 291 -5.55 -9.71 23.33
CA GLN A 291 -6.38 -10.04 24.49
C GLN A 291 -6.09 -9.14 25.69
N GLN A 292 -4.82 -8.83 25.98
CA GLN A 292 -4.43 -7.91 27.06
C GLN A 292 -4.91 -6.48 26.77
N LEU A 293 -4.73 -6.00 25.54
CA LEU A 293 -5.16 -4.66 25.12
C LEU A 293 -6.69 -4.47 25.22
N LEU A 294 -7.46 -5.51 24.86
CA LEU A 294 -8.92 -5.48 24.87
C LEU A 294 -9.55 -5.73 26.23
N SER A 295 -9.02 -6.69 26.99
CA SER A 295 -9.55 -7.02 28.31
C SER A 295 -9.35 -5.86 29.30
N ARG A 296 -8.30 -5.05 29.10
CA ARG A 296 -7.73 -4.18 30.16
C ARG A 296 -7.48 -4.95 31.46
N VAL A 297 -7.44 -6.30 31.40
CA VAL A 297 -7.20 -7.18 32.54
C VAL A 297 -5.69 -7.38 32.58
N GLY A 298 -5.10 -6.76 33.58
CA GLY A 298 -3.66 -6.61 33.73
C GLY A 298 -3.43 -5.21 34.28
N THR A 299 -2.85 -5.13 35.47
CA THR A 299 -2.24 -3.89 35.92
C THR A 299 -1.29 -3.44 34.82
N ALA A 300 -1.56 -2.31 34.18
CA ALA A 300 -0.56 -1.66 33.35
C ALA A 300 0.61 -1.33 34.30
N THR A 301 1.57 -2.24 34.42
CA THR A 301 2.80 -1.98 35.15
C THR A 301 3.50 -0.89 34.37
N HIS A 302 3.39 0.34 34.89
CA HIS A 302 4.09 1.48 34.32
C HIS A 302 5.58 1.28 34.63
N GLY A 303 6.37 1.17 33.56
CA GLY A 303 7.80 0.91 33.64
C GLY A 303 8.16 -0.58 33.62
N LEU A 304 9.45 -0.84 33.43
CA LEU A 304 10.00 -2.19 33.35
C LEU A 304 9.85 -2.93 34.69
N PRO A 305 9.76 -4.26 34.69
CA PRO A 305 9.82 -5.08 35.89
C PRO A 305 11.05 -4.75 36.75
N ALA A 306 10.94 -4.87 38.08
CA ALA A 306 12.03 -4.56 39.01
C ALA A 306 13.32 -5.32 38.65
N GLU A 307 13.21 -6.59 38.27
CA GLU A 307 14.31 -7.43 37.80
C GLU A 307 15.07 -6.83 36.60
N ILE A 308 14.39 -6.15 35.67
CA ILE A 308 15.03 -5.47 34.55
C ILE A 308 15.51 -4.07 34.97
N ARG A 309 14.79 -3.37 35.85
CA ARG A 309 15.17 -2.04 36.36
C ARG A 309 16.45 -2.06 37.20
N GLU A 310 16.65 -3.15 37.92
CA GLU A 310 17.77 -3.35 38.84
C GLU A 310 18.86 -4.25 38.25
N LEU A 311 18.65 -4.76 37.02
CA LEU A 311 19.65 -5.55 36.30
C LEU A 311 20.97 -4.77 36.20
N PRO A 312 22.09 -5.32 36.70
CA PRO A 312 23.40 -4.72 36.56
C PRO A 312 23.92 -4.97 35.14
N LEU A 313 23.62 -4.05 34.23
CA LEU A 313 23.90 -4.16 32.79
C LEU A 313 25.38 -4.50 32.52
N ASP A 314 26.32 -3.85 33.20
CA ASP A 314 27.75 -4.06 32.96
C ASP A 314 28.24 -5.48 33.29
N ARG A 315 27.52 -6.19 34.18
CA ARG A 315 27.87 -7.55 34.62
C ARG A 315 27.06 -8.62 33.90
N ASP A 316 25.75 -8.39 33.78
CA ASP A 316 24.79 -9.40 33.33
C ASP A 316 24.37 -9.20 31.86
N PHE A 317 24.81 -8.11 31.22
CA PHE A 317 24.56 -7.78 29.81
C PHE A 317 25.85 -7.20 29.19
N THR A 318 26.94 -7.97 29.29
CA THR A 318 28.30 -7.55 28.93
C THR A 318 28.45 -7.28 27.43
N PRO A 319 29.45 -6.49 26.99
CA PRO A 319 29.71 -6.25 25.57
C PRO A 319 29.80 -7.51 24.72
N GLU A 320 30.32 -8.61 25.26
CA GLU A 320 30.46 -9.89 24.54
C GLU A 320 29.14 -10.65 24.38
N ALA A 321 28.16 -10.38 25.26
CA ALA A 321 26.83 -10.97 25.22
C ALA A 321 25.81 -10.08 24.49
N THR A 322 26.23 -8.90 24.01
CA THR A 322 25.37 -7.92 23.34
C THR A 322 25.82 -7.69 21.91
N PHE A 323 24.86 -7.65 21.00
CA PHE A 323 25.11 -7.47 19.56
C PHE A 323 24.69 -6.06 19.13
N GLN A 324 25.23 -5.07 19.85
CA GLN A 324 25.05 -3.66 19.50
C GLN A 324 25.86 -3.35 18.24
N VAL A 325 25.22 -2.65 17.30
CA VAL A 325 25.84 -2.23 16.04
C VAL A 325 25.98 -0.71 15.94
N VAL A 326 25.30 0.01 16.84
CA VAL A 326 25.37 1.46 17.01
C VAL A 326 25.41 1.77 18.50
N ASP A 327 25.89 2.96 18.88
CA ASP A 327 26.00 3.34 20.30
C ASP A 327 24.65 3.19 21.03
N ALA A 328 24.69 2.92 22.33
CA ALA A 328 23.49 2.87 23.14
C ALA A 328 23.74 3.50 24.51
N ASP A 329 22.81 4.33 24.97
CA ASP A 329 22.82 4.77 26.37
C ASP A 329 22.26 3.70 27.32
N SER A 330 22.38 3.92 28.62
CA SER A 330 21.94 2.96 29.63
C SER A 330 20.42 2.66 29.59
N SER A 331 19.61 3.60 29.12
CA SER A 331 18.16 3.41 28.98
C SER A 331 17.82 2.52 27.77
N GLN A 332 18.51 2.73 26.66
CA GLN A 332 18.40 1.91 25.44
C GLN A 332 18.90 0.50 25.68
N MET A 333 20.02 0.36 26.40
CA MET A 333 20.56 -0.93 26.84
C MET A 333 19.60 -1.69 27.73
N ARG A 334 18.93 -1.00 28.65
CA ARG A 334 17.93 -1.62 29.52
C ARG A 334 16.70 -2.09 28.73
N ALA A 335 16.29 -1.34 27.70
CA ALA A 335 15.23 -1.77 26.79
C ALA A 335 15.65 -3.03 26.01
N ALA A 336 16.88 -3.08 25.49
CA ALA A 336 17.42 -4.27 24.83
C ALA A 336 17.47 -5.49 25.75
N ALA A 337 17.90 -5.31 27.00
CA ALA A 337 17.89 -6.36 28.01
C ALA A 337 16.47 -6.88 28.30
N ALA A 338 15.48 -5.99 28.38
CA ALA A 338 14.08 -6.39 28.56
C ALA A 338 13.60 -7.31 27.42
N VAL A 339 13.84 -6.90 26.17
CA VAL A 339 13.45 -7.66 24.98
C VAL A 339 14.19 -9.00 24.90
N ALA A 340 15.48 -9.02 25.25
CA ALA A 340 16.27 -10.24 25.31
C ALA A 340 15.69 -11.25 26.33
N ASN A 341 15.16 -10.76 27.46
CA ASN A 341 14.47 -11.54 28.48
C ASN A 341 13.01 -11.89 28.12
N GLY A 342 12.54 -11.56 26.92
CA GLY A 342 11.22 -11.95 26.42
C GLY A 342 10.08 -11.03 26.83
N TYR A 343 10.38 -9.81 27.31
CA TYR A 343 9.36 -8.81 27.62
C TYR A 343 8.84 -8.09 26.38
N ASP A 344 7.53 -7.87 26.32
CA ASP A 344 6.92 -6.91 25.41
C ASP A 344 7.08 -5.50 25.99
N VAL A 345 7.63 -4.57 25.20
CA VAL A 345 7.97 -3.23 25.68
C VAL A 345 7.34 -2.14 24.82
N VAL A 346 6.89 -1.08 25.48
CA VAL A 346 6.55 0.19 24.83
C VAL A 346 7.69 1.17 25.15
N ILE A 347 8.37 1.65 24.12
CA ILE A 347 9.48 2.59 24.25
C ILE A 347 9.00 3.97 23.86
N GLU A 348 8.94 4.87 24.82
CA GLU A 348 8.63 6.28 24.59
C GLU A 348 9.91 7.11 24.60
N GLY A 349 10.04 8.02 23.64
CA GLY A 349 11.20 8.90 23.54
C GLY A 349 10.87 10.18 22.80
N PRO A 350 11.19 11.36 23.33
CA PRO A 350 11.09 12.63 22.61
C PRO A 350 11.83 12.62 21.25
N PRO A 351 11.56 13.59 20.35
CA PRO A 351 12.35 13.76 19.14
C PRO A 351 13.85 13.89 19.46
N GLY A 352 14.70 13.19 18.72
CA GLY A 352 16.16 13.23 18.91
C GLY A 352 16.75 12.27 19.96
N THR A 353 15.94 11.52 20.72
CA THR A 353 16.45 10.60 21.77
C THR A 353 16.90 9.22 21.24
N GLY A 354 17.34 9.14 19.99
CA GLY A 354 17.89 7.90 19.44
C GLY A 354 16.89 6.74 19.25
N LYS A 355 15.58 6.97 19.12
CA LYS A 355 14.60 5.87 18.91
C LYS A 355 14.98 4.90 17.79
N SER A 356 15.35 5.42 16.61
CA SER A 356 15.79 4.60 15.48
C SER A 356 17.09 3.84 15.78
N GLN A 357 17.96 4.39 16.62
CA GLN A 357 19.19 3.75 17.08
C GLN A 357 18.86 2.58 18.01
N THR A 358 17.93 2.76 18.94
CA THR A 358 17.39 1.68 19.78
C THR A 358 16.79 0.56 18.93
N ILE A 359 15.96 0.90 17.93
CA ILE A 359 15.37 -0.09 17.01
C ILE A 359 16.46 -0.87 16.28
N THR A 360 17.48 -0.18 15.75
CA THR A 360 18.60 -0.81 15.02
C THR A 360 19.30 -1.86 15.90
N ASN A 361 19.61 -1.52 17.16
CA ASN A 361 20.24 -2.44 18.09
C ASN A 361 19.31 -3.61 18.50
N LEU A 362 18.01 -3.36 18.66
CA LEU A 362 17.04 -4.44 18.94
C LEU A 362 16.96 -5.45 17.78
N VAL A 363 16.95 -4.96 16.53
CA VAL A 363 16.98 -5.81 15.33
C VAL A 363 18.27 -6.62 15.28
N ALA A 364 19.43 -5.98 15.48
CA ALA A 364 20.72 -6.66 15.47
C ALA A 364 20.81 -7.77 16.55
N GLN A 365 20.35 -7.49 17.77
CA GLN A 365 20.28 -8.48 18.85
C GLN A 365 19.36 -9.67 18.50
N ALA A 366 18.20 -9.41 17.90
CA ALA A 366 17.28 -10.46 17.49
C ALA A 366 17.87 -11.34 16.38
N LEU A 367 18.50 -10.73 15.38
CA LEU A 367 19.16 -11.45 14.28
C LEU A 367 20.32 -12.32 14.80
N ALA A 368 21.16 -11.77 15.67
CA ALA A 368 22.29 -12.51 16.26
C ALA A 368 21.86 -13.69 17.13
N THR A 369 20.64 -13.65 17.67
CA THR A 369 20.04 -14.78 18.42
C THR A 369 19.18 -15.70 17.55
N GLY A 370 19.25 -15.58 16.22
CA GLY A 370 18.57 -16.44 15.26
C GLY A 370 17.06 -16.20 15.14
N ARG A 371 16.57 -15.03 15.58
CA ARG A 371 15.15 -14.65 15.47
C ARG A 371 14.89 -13.86 14.19
N SER A 372 13.73 -14.06 13.58
CA SER A 372 13.21 -13.21 12.50
C SER A 372 12.56 -11.95 13.08
N VAL A 373 12.70 -10.82 12.38
CA VAL A 373 12.08 -9.55 12.78
C VAL A 373 11.19 -9.02 11.66
N LEU A 374 9.95 -8.68 12.00
CA LEU A 374 9.07 -7.89 11.14
C LEU A 374 9.00 -6.47 11.71
N PHE A 375 9.59 -5.51 11.00
CA PHE A 375 9.52 -4.11 11.35
C PHE A 375 8.41 -3.41 10.57
N VAL A 376 7.46 -2.79 11.27
CA VAL A 376 6.31 -2.10 10.68
C VAL A 376 6.30 -0.66 11.17
N ALA A 377 6.09 0.28 10.26
CA ALA A 377 5.94 1.70 10.57
C ALA A 377 4.86 2.33 9.69
N GLU A 378 4.22 3.39 10.19
CA GLU A 378 3.20 4.14 9.45
C GLU A 378 3.79 4.99 8.30
N LYS A 379 5.04 5.45 8.45
CA LYS A 379 5.70 6.36 7.50
C LYS A 379 6.93 5.74 6.87
N MET A 380 7.09 5.94 5.56
CA MET A 380 8.26 5.46 4.80
C MET A 380 9.57 5.98 5.36
N ALA A 381 9.63 7.27 5.72
CA ALA A 381 10.82 7.86 6.32
C ALA A 381 11.33 7.12 7.57
N ALA A 382 10.44 6.50 8.36
CA ALA A 382 10.86 5.71 9.52
C ALA A 382 11.47 4.36 9.11
N LEU A 383 10.93 3.72 8.07
CA LEU A 383 11.50 2.51 7.47
C LEU A 383 12.88 2.80 6.86
N ASP A 384 12.98 3.83 6.03
CA ASP A 384 14.22 4.22 5.35
C ASP A 384 15.36 4.52 6.33
N VAL A 385 15.05 5.24 7.42
CA VAL A 385 16.05 5.59 8.43
C VAL A 385 16.59 4.34 9.15
N VAL A 386 15.72 3.37 9.47
CA VAL A 386 16.15 2.13 10.13
C VAL A 386 16.89 1.23 9.15
N HIS A 387 16.39 1.07 7.92
CA HIS A 387 17.03 0.29 6.89
C HIS A 387 18.44 0.82 6.57
N ARG A 388 18.59 2.13 6.35
CA ARG A 388 19.91 2.74 6.12
C ARG A 388 20.88 2.46 7.27
N ARG A 389 20.44 2.56 8.53
CA ARG A 389 21.29 2.27 9.69
C ARG A 389 21.71 0.80 9.75
N LEU A 390 20.80 -0.12 9.44
CA LEU A 390 21.12 -1.55 9.34
C LEU A 390 22.12 -1.79 8.21
N ALA A 391 21.94 -1.18 7.04
CA ALA A 391 22.87 -1.26 5.92
C ALA A 391 24.26 -0.70 6.26
N GLU A 392 24.33 0.47 6.89
CA GLU A 392 25.58 1.08 7.38
C GLU A 392 26.29 0.20 8.43
N ALA A 393 25.52 -0.56 9.23
CA ALA A 393 26.00 -1.55 10.17
C ALA A 393 26.40 -2.89 9.53
N GLY A 394 26.27 -3.05 8.21
CA GLY A 394 26.57 -4.30 7.50
C GLY A 394 25.49 -5.37 7.60
N LEU A 395 24.29 -5.01 8.05
CA LEU A 395 23.13 -5.89 8.16
C LEU A 395 22.12 -5.74 7.00
N GLY A 396 22.46 -4.93 5.98
CA GLY A 396 21.58 -4.66 4.84
C GLY A 396 21.19 -5.91 4.05
N GLU A 397 22.13 -6.85 3.90
CA GLU A 397 21.88 -8.13 3.20
C GLU A 397 20.88 -9.06 3.93
N PHE A 398 20.51 -8.75 5.17
CA PHE A 398 19.49 -9.48 5.93
C PHE A 398 18.14 -8.75 5.96
N CYS A 399 18.01 -7.64 5.24
CA CYS A 399 16.81 -6.82 5.22
C CYS A 399 16.03 -7.06 3.92
N LEU A 400 14.76 -7.44 4.05
CA LEU A 400 13.82 -7.49 2.93
C LEU A 400 12.84 -6.31 3.03
N GLU A 401 12.88 -5.39 2.07
CA GLU A 401 11.99 -4.23 2.01
C GLU A 401 10.68 -4.60 1.28
N LEU A 402 9.53 -4.51 1.97
CA LEU A 402 8.22 -4.90 1.43
C LEU A 402 7.39 -3.74 0.85
N HIS A 403 7.93 -2.53 0.76
CA HIS A 403 7.17 -1.36 0.29
C HIS A 403 7.30 -1.16 -1.24
N SER A 404 6.15 -0.97 -1.91
CA SER A 404 6.01 -0.99 -3.36
C SER A 404 6.61 0.24 -4.06
N SER A 405 7.65 -0.04 -4.85
CA SER A 405 8.19 0.71 -6.00
C SER A 405 9.52 0.09 -6.46
N LYS A 406 10.17 -0.67 -5.57
CA LYS A 406 11.37 -1.50 -5.86
C LYS A 406 11.13 -3.00 -5.66
N ALA A 407 10.15 -3.35 -4.82
CA ALA A 407 9.73 -4.71 -4.53
C ALA A 407 8.57 -5.12 -5.45
N ASN A 408 8.89 -5.47 -6.70
CA ASN A 408 8.01 -6.28 -7.53
C ASN A 408 7.87 -7.66 -6.85
N LYS A 409 6.71 -8.35 -6.91
CA LYS A 409 6.60 -9.77 -6.44
C LYS A 409 7.75 -10.61 -7.03
N ARG A 410 8.10 -10.34 -8.29
CA ARG A 410 9.28 -10.89 -8.97
C ARG A 410 10.61 -10.45 -8.36
N SER A 411 10.81 -9.19 -7.98
CA SER A 411 12.10 -8.77 -7.39
C SER A 411 12.27 -9.33 -5.98
N VAL A 412 11.20 -9.43 -5.19
CA VAL A 412 11.18 -10.15 -3.90
C VAL A 412 11.52 -11.63 -4.09
N ILE A 413 10.91 -12.30 -5.08
CA ILE A 413 11.23 -13.71 -5.41
C ILE A 413 12.67 -13.85 -5.93
N ILE A 414 13.17 -12.90 -6.73
CA ILE A 414 14.56 -12.87 -7.21
C ILE A 414 15.53 -12.62 -6.06
N GLU A 415 15.17 -11.80 -5.08
CA GLU A 415 15.96 -11.56 -3.87
C GLU A 415 16.02 -12.84 -3.02
N PHE A 416 14.88 -13.50 -2.80
CA PHE A 416 14.83 -14.85 -2.21
C PHE A 416 15.63 -15.89 -3.00
N ALA A 417 15.65 -15.80 -4.34
CA ALA A 417 16.38 -16.73 -5.21
C ALA A 417 17.89 -16.46 -5.24
N LYS A 418 18.31 -15.19 -5.19
CA LYS A 418 19.72 -14.79 -5.04
C LYS A 418 20.26 -15.26 -3.69
N GLU A 419 19.48 -15.11 -2.62
CA GLU A 419 19.87 -15.57 -1.28
C GLU A 419 20.01 -17.09 -1.18
N ARG A 420 19.18 -17.89 -1.89
CA ARG A 420 19.37 -19.35 -1.94
C ARG A 420 20.64 -19.81 -2.67
N TYR A 421 21.25 -18.96 -3.50
CA TYR A 421 22.49 -19.26 -4.22
C TYR A 421 23.74 -18.60 -3.62
N VAL A 422 23.59 -17.73 -2.62
CA VAL A 422 24.72 -17.16 -1.87
C VAL A 422 24.96 -17.99 -0.60
N VAL A 423 25.83 -18.99 -0.77
CA VAL A 423 26.87 -19.40 0.20
C VAL A 423 26.37 -20.01 1.52
N LYS A 424 26.55 -21.34 1.67
CA LYS A 424 26.87 -21.99 2.96
C LYS A 424 27.76 -21.02 3.74
N PRO A 425 27.40 -20.58 4.96
CA PRO A 425 28.15 -19.55 5.65
C PRO A 425 29.62 -19.97 5.66
N SER A 426 30.45 -19.27 4.88
CA SER A 426 31.88 -19.39 5.08
C SER A 426 32.06 -18.88 6.50
N THR A 427 32.59 -19.72 7.36
CA THR A 427 32.99 -19.43 8.73
C THR A 427 34.07 -18.35 8.72
N ARG A 428 33.74 -17.13 8.30
CA ARG A 428 34.51 -15.93 8.59
C ARG A 428 33.87 -15.37 9.84
N ALA A 429 34.50 -15.72 10.95
CA ALA A 429 34.22 -15.21 12.27
C ALA A 429 33.88 -13.71 12.19
N PHE A 430 32.70 -13.36 12.68
CA PHE A 430 32.41 -12.01 13.16
C PHE A 430 33.48 -11.68 14.20
N THR A 431 34.52 -10.95 13.79
CA THR A 431 35.46 -10.31 14.69
C THR A 431 35.12 -8.84 14.69
N VAL A 432 34.29 -8.44 15.64
CA VAL A 432 34.18 -7.03 16.03
C VAL A 432 35.58 -6.61 16.46
N ARG A 433 36.18 -5.66 15.73
CA ARG A 433 37.50 -5.11 16.04
C ARG A 433 37.47 -4.39 17.38
N ALA A 434 37.80 -5.11 18.45
CA ALA A 434 38.37 -4.52 19.65
C ALA A 434 39.85 -4.22 19.37
N GLY A 435 40.19 -2.96 19.12
CA GLY A 435 41.58 -2.53 18.99
C GLY A 435 42.17 -2.18 20.36
N ARG A 436 43.06 -3.01 20.90
CA ARG A 436 44.46 -2.68 21.26
C ARG A 436 45.11 -3.74 22.18
N ASN A 437 46.37 -4.04 21.87
CA ASN A 437 47.36 -4.88 22.56
C ASN A 437 47.06 -6.39 22.41
N ASP A 438 47.86 -7.24 21.77
CA ASP A 438 49.33 -7.31 21.72
C ASP A 438 49.85 -7.86 20.37
N VAL A 439 50.98 -7.31 19.91
CA VAL A 439 51.75 -7.78 18.74
C VAL A 439 52.91 -8.60 19.29
N SER A 440 52.83 -9.94 19.31
CA SER A 440 54.06 -10.77 19.36
C SER A 440 53.96 -12.29 19.10
N ASP A 441 52.80 -12.96 19.07
CA ASP A 441 52.81 -14.44 19.20
C ASP A 441 52.27 -15.29 18.02
N TYR A 442 52.12 -14.74 16.81
CA TYR A 442 51.60 -15.52 15.65
C TYR A 442 52.53 -15.57 14.43
N LEU A 443 53.84 -15.58 14.65
CA LEU A 443 54.86 -15.71 13.59
C LEU A 443 55.66 -17.03 13.59
N LEU A 444 55.25 -18.05 14.36
CA LEU A 444 55.98 -19.33 14.43
C LEU A 444 55.04 -20.55 14.52
N CYS A 445 54.29 -20.85 13.45
CA CYS A 445 53.71 -22.20 13.24
C CYS A 445 53.09 -22.41 11.83
N ALA A 446 53.74 -21.90 10.79
CA ALA A 446 53.31 -22.16 9.40
C ALA A 446 54.48 -22.49 8.46
N GLU A 447 55.51 -23.15 8.99
CA GLU A 447 56.56 -23.83 8.21
C GLU A 447 56.76 -25.25 8.75
N SER A 448 55.76 -26.12 8.56
CA SER A 448 56.00 -27.57 8.59
C SER A 448 54.76 -28.34 8.16
N CYS A 449 54.84 -28.88 6.94
CA CYS A 449 54.13 -30.05 6.40
C CYS A 449 52.60 -29.89 6.19
N GLY A 450 52.06 -29.86 4.98
CA GLY A 450 52.58 -30.36 3.72
C GLY A 450 52.48 -31.89 3.65
N GLU A 451 51.66 -32.37 2.70
CA GLU A 451 51.55 -33.73 2.16
C GLU A 451 50.50 -34.69 2.72
N GLU A 452 49.62 -35.08 1.77
CA GLU A 452 49.11 -36.42 1.47
C GLU A 452 47.62 -36.75 1.67
N TYR A 453 46.98 -36.94 0.49
CA TYR A 453 45.73 -37.62 0.08
C TYR A 453 44.36 -37.07 0.47
#